data_AF-A0A7W4UPJ2-F1
#
_entry.id   AF-A0A7W4UPJ2-F1
#
_cell.length_a   1.000
_cell.length_b   1.000
_cell.length_c   1.000
_cell.angle_alpha   90.00
_cell.angle_beta   90.00
_cell.angle_gamma   90.00
#
_symmetry.space_group_name_H-M   'P 1'
#
loop_
_entity.id
_entity.type
_entity.pdbx_description
1 polymer ?
#
loop_
_entity_poly.entity_id
_entity_poly.type
_entity_poly.pdbx_seq_one_letter_code
_entity_poly.pdbx_strand_id
1 'polypeptide(L)'
;MLSLSAIGIAGMDRLVQRNVLAMSGRAVEAAGDVTTLLLDKTGTITYGNRRASEFVRMVGVREQDLVRAAALSSLADPTPEGVSIVELASQEGVDVGAPAGGADGDARGVIVPFTAQTRMSGLDLPDGSRIRKGAGSAVTAWLADEGSSVEAAQLGELEEATRRISQSGGTPLVVAMMDTPVAGAVSGRVLGVVHLKTS
;
A
#
# COMPACT_ATOMS: atom_id res chain seq x y z
N MET A 1 2.01 -43.82 -31.85
CA MET A 1 2.18 -43.36 -30.46
C MET A 1 3.28 -42.29 -30.28
N LEU A 2 3.95 -41.82 -31.35
CA LEU A 2 5.03 -40.80 -31.28
C LEU A 2 4.57 -39.36 -31.61
N SER A 3 3.34 -39.15 -32.09
CA SER A 3 2.86 -37.84 -32.54
C SER A 3 2.31 -36.94 -31.43
N LEU A 4 1.74 -37.51 -30.36
CA LEU A 4 1.16 -36.73 -29.25
C LEU A 4 2.24 -36.05 -28.40
N SER A 5 3.38 -36.73 -28.19
CA SER A 5 4.49 -36.23 -27.38
C SER A 5 5.21 -35.03 -28.02
N ALA A 6 5.30 -34.99 -29.36
CA ALA A 6 5.98 -33.90 -30.07
C ALA A 6 5.17 -32.59 -30.04
N ILE A 7 3.83 -32.68 -30.08
CA ILE A 7 2.93 -31.51 -30.03
C ILE A 7 2.96 -30.87 -28.64
N GLY A 8 2.91 -31.68 -27.57
CA GLY A 8 3.01 -31.18 -26.20
C GLY A 8 4.31 -30.44 -25.93
N ILE A 9 5.44 -30.97 -26.40
CA ILE A 9 6.77 -30.34 -26.23
C ILE A 9 6.84 -29.02 -27.03
N ALA A 10 6.38 -29.00 -28.27
CA ALA A 10 6.36 -27.78 -29.09
C ALA A 10 5.42 -26.69 -28.52
N GLY A 11 4.30 -27.09 -27.89
CA GLY A 11 3.39 -26.18 -27.21
C GLY A 11 4.01 -25.55 -25.96
N MET A 12 4.72 -26.36 -25.17
CA MET A 12 5.45 -25.88 -23.99
C MET A 12 6.56 -24.91 -24.38
N ASP A 13 7.34 -25.20 -25.43
CA ASP A 13 8.42 -24.33 -25.91
C ASP A 13 7.90 -22.92 -26.32
N ARG A 14 6.76 -22.86 -27.00
CA ARG A 14 6.10 -21.59 -27.37
C ARG A 14 5.65 -20.76 -26.16
N LEU A 15 5.25 -21.40 -25.07
CA LEU A 15 4.85 -20.71 -23.84
C LEU A 15 6.06 -20.15 -23.09
N VAL A 16 7.18 -20.89 -23.06
CA VAL A 16 8.43 -20.41 -22.49
C VAL A 16 8.94 -19.17 -23.22
N GLN A 17 8.86 -19.14 -24.55
CA GLN A 17 9.19 -17.94 -25.36
C GLN A 17 8.31 -16.72 -25.06
N ARG A 18 7.18 -16.91 -24.35
CA ARG A 18 6.24 -15.87 -23.94
C ARG A 18 6.20 -15.67 -22.42
N ASN A 19 7.26 -16.10 -21.72
CA ASN A 19 7.40 -16.00 -20.26
C ASN A 19 6.29 -16.73 -19.46
N VAL A 20 5.68 -17.76 -20.06
CA VAL A 20 4.70 -18.62 -19.40
C VAL A 20 5.33 -19.98 -19.13
N LEU A 21 5.41 -20.37 -17.84
CA LEU A 21 5.90 -21.68 -17.44
C LEU A 21 4.73 -22.67 -17.37
N ALA A 22 4.69 -23.63 -18.29
CA ALA A 22 3.74 -24.72 -18.27
C ALA A 22 4.33 -25.94 -17.54
N MET A 23 3.66 -26.40 -16.49
CA MET A 23 4.14 -27.53 -15.68
C MET A 23 3.98 -28.89 -16.37
N SER A 24 3.15 -28.98 -17.42
CA SER A 24 3.01 -30.20 -18.24
C SER A 24 2.38 -29.87 -19.60
N GLY A 25 2.60 -30.73 -20.60
CA GLY A 25 1.92 -30.62 -21.90
C GLY A 25 0.40 -30.72 -21.78
N ARG A 26 -0.10 -31.52 -20.83
CA ARG A 26 -1.54 -31.64 -20.52
C ARG A 26 -2.14 -30.32 -20.01
N ALA A 27 -1.38 -29.52 -19.27
CA ALA A 27 -1.84 -28.20 -18.83
C ALA A 27 -2.01 -27.22 -20.01
N VAL A 28 -1.18 -27.35 -21.05
CA VAL A 28 -1.28 -26.56 -22.28
C VAL A 28 -2.52 -26.96 -23.08
N GLU A 29 -2.79 -28.25 -23.22
CA GLU A 29 -4.00 -28.76 -23.89
C GLU A 29 -5.27 -28.32 -23.15
N ALA A 30 -5.31 -28.51 -21.82
CA ALA A 30 -6.47 -28.13 -21.01
C ALA A 30 -6.75 -26.62 -21.06
N ALA A 31 -5.72 -25.77 -21.18
CA ALA A 31 -5.90 -24.33 -21.35
C ALA A 31 -6.54 -23.95 -22.69
N GLY A 32 -6.38 -24.77 -23.74
CA GLY A 32 -7.02 -24.56 -25.04
C GLY A 32 -8.54 -24.77 -25.02
N ASP A 33 -9.04 -25.57 -24.08
CA ASP A 33 -10.46 -25.91 -23.95
C ASP A 33 -11.20 -25.07 -22.89
N VAL A 34 -10.55 -24.05 -22.32
CA VAL A 34 -11.16 -23.17 -21.31
C VAL A 34 -12.10 -22.17 -21.97
N THR A 35 -13.35 -22.12 -21.49
CA THR A 35 -14.38 -21.16 -21.94
C THR A 35 -14.59 -19.99 -20.99
N THR A 36 -14.12 -20.10 -19.74
CA THR A 36 -14.26 -19.06 -18.70
C THR A 36 -12.93 -18.88 -17.98
N LEU A 37 -12.43 -17.64 -17.95
CA LEU A 37 -11.20 -17.28 -17.25
C LEU A 37 -11.54 -16.44 -16.02
N LEU A 38 -11.18 -16.94 -14.83
CA LEU A 38 -11.25 -16.17 -13.59
C LEU A 38 -9.88 -15.54 -13.34
N LEU A 39 -9.82 -14.22 -13.36
CA LEU A 39 -8.61 -13.46 -13.12
C LEU A 39 -8.68 -12.80 -11.74
N ASP A 40 -7.66 -12.99 -10.91
CA ASP A 40 -7.55 -12.24 -9.65
C ASP A 40 -7.14 -10.79 -9.94
N LYS A 41 -7.78 -9.83 -9.27
CA LYS A 41 -7.49 -8.40 -9.51
C LYS A 41 -6.10 -8.03 -9.00
N THR A 42 -5.71 -8.57 -7.85
CA THR A 42 -4.48 -8.19 -7.15
C THR A 42 -3.31 -9.01 -7.70
N GLY A 43 -2.29 -8.34 -8.25
CA GLY A 43 -1.08 -9.01 -8.74
C GLY A 43 -1.23 -9.82 -10.05
N THR A 44 -2.44 -9.93 -10.64
CA THR A 44 -2.65 -10.57 -11.96
C THR A 44 -3.23 -9.62 -13.02
N ILE A 45 -4.34 -8.89 -12.76
CA ILE A 45 -4.91 -7.94 -13.74
C ILE A 45 -4.28 -6.55 -13.65
N THR A 46 -3.99 -6.07 -12.44
CA THR A 46 -3.37 -4.76 -12.27
C THR A 46 -1.88 -4.86 -12.55
N TYR A 47 -1.41 -4.20 -13.61
CA TYR A 47 -0.07 -3.62 -13.55
C TYR A 47 -0.04 -2.74 -12.28
N GLY A 48 1.01 -2.84 -11.47
CA GLY A 48 1.24 -2.00 -10.29
C GLY A 48 1.45 -0.53 -10.68
N ASN A 49 0.40 0.09 -11.23
CA ASN A 49 0.37 1.43 -11.80
C ASN A 49 -0.51 2.37 -10.98
N ARG A 50 -0.95 1.96 -9.78
CA ARG A 50 -1.65 2.87 -8.87
C ARG A 50 -0.62 3.79 -8.25
N ARG A 51 -0.66 5.06 -8.66
CA ARG A 51 0.25 6.09 -8.15
C ARG A 51 -0.51 7.05 -7.26
N ALA A 52 0.17 7.58 -6.27
CA ALA A 52 -0.33 8.68 -5.46
C ALA A 52 -0.65 9.87 -6.37
N SER A 53 -1.81 10.47 -6.15
CA SER A 53 -2.30 11.56 -6.98
C SER A 53 -2.81 12.76 -6.20
N GLU A 54 -3.14 12.57 -4.92
CA GLU A 54 -3.68 13.62 -4.05
C GLU A 54 -3.53 13.20 -2.59
N PHE A 55 -3.27 14.18 -1.72
CA PHE A 55 -3.36 14.06 -0.27
C PHE A 55 -4.64 14.73 0.22
N VAL A 56 -5.58 13.93 0.73
CA VAL A 56 -6.86 14.42 1.27
C VAL A 56 -6.75 14.52 2.79
N ARG A 57 -6.44 15.72 3.29
CA ARG A 57 -6.30 15.99 4.74
C ARG A 57 -7.62 16.00 5.49
N MET A 58 -7.58 15.59 6.76
CA MET A 58 -8.70 15.78 7.67
C MET A 58 -8.81 17.24 8.13
N VAL A 59 -10.00 17.64 8.58
CA VAL A 59 -10.23 18.96 9.19
C VAL A 59 -9.31 19.16 10.39
N GLY A 60 -8.72 20.35 10.51
CA GLY A 60 -7.79 20.69 11.59
C GLY A 60 -6.37 20.15 11.42
N VAL A 61 -6.10 19.30 10.42
CA VAL A 61 -4.75 18.83 10.10
C VAL A 61 -4.09 19.76 9.10
N ARG A 62 -2.83 20.14 9.37
CA ARG A 62 -2.03 20.90 8.40
C ARG A 62 -1.63 19.99 7.25
N GLU A 63 -1.71 20.49 6.04
CA GLU A 63 -1.35 19.75 4.83
C GLU A 63 0.05 19.13 4.92
N GLN A 64 1.05 19.93 5.31
CA GLN A 64 2.43 19.45 5.50
C GLN A 64 2.56 18.29 6.51
N ASP A 65 1.70 18.22 7.54
CA ASP A 65 1.76 17.13 8.52
C ASP A 65 1.32 15.80 7.89
N LEU A 66 0.26 15.82 7.07
CA LEU A 66 -0.18 14.65 6.31
C LEU A 66 0.88 14.24 5.28
N VAL A 67 1.33 15.19 4.45
CA VAL A 67 2.28 14.91 3.36
C VAL A 67 3.57 14.31 3.92
N ARG A 68 4.11 14.91 4.98
CA ARG A 68 5.34 14.42 5.64
C ARG A 68 5.13 13.04 6.26
N ALA A 69 4.03 12.79 6.95
CA ALA A 69 3.77 11.49 7.55
C ALA A 69 3.57 10.39 6.49
N ALA A 70 2.86 10.71 5.40
CA ALA A 70 2.67 9.80 4.28
C ALA A 70 4.00 9.45 3.60
N ALA A 71 4.88 10.44 3.39
CA ALA A 71 6.20 10.25 2.82
C ALA A 71 7.11 9.43 3.75
N LEU A 72 7.20 9.78 5.04
CA LEU A 72 8.02 9.05 6.01
C LEU A 72 7.60 7.58 6.14
N SER A 73 6.30 7.31 6.22
CA SER A 73 5.79 5.93 6.30
C SER A 73 5.92 5.14 4.99
N SER A 74 6.24 5.80 3.88
CA SER A 74 6.46 5.18 2.56
C SER A 74 7.93 5.15 2.14
N LEU A 75 8.82 5.78 2.90
CA LEU A 75 10.20 6.00 2.46
C LEU A 75 10.96 4.69 2.21
N ALA A 76 10.71 3.68 3.02
CA ALA A 76 11.33 2.37 2.90
C ALA A 76 10.45 1.35 2.14
N ASP A 77 9.37 1.80 1.52
CA ASP A 77 8.43 0.96 0.77
C ASP A 77 8.84 0.94 -0.72
N PRO A 78 9.48 -0.14 -1.20
CA PRO A 78 10.02 -0.19 -2.57
C PRO A 78 8.92 -0.40 -3.63
N THR A 79 7.66 -0.53 -3.22
CA THR A 79 6.55 -0.72 -4.17
C THR A 79 6.34 0.55 -5.02
N PRO A 80 5.82 0.42 -6.26
CA PRO A 80 5.43 1.58 -7.07
C PRO A 80 4.52 2.56 -6.32
N GLU A 81 3.60 2.03 -5.51
CA GLU A 81 2.73 2.80 -4.63
C GLU A 81 3.55 3.62 -3.62
N GLY A 82 4.43 2.97 -2.86
CA GLY A 82 5.30 3.62 -1.87
C GLY A 82 6.18 4.71 -2.48
N VAL A 83 6.86 4.41 -3.59
CA VAL A 83 7.70 5.36 -4.32
C VAL A 83 6.89 6.55 -4.80
N SER A 84 5.71 6.33 -5.38
CA SER A 84 4.87 7.43 -5.88
C SER A 84 4.38 8.38 -4.79
N ILE A 85 4.22 7.92 -3.55
CA ILE A 85 3.85 8.78 -2.40
C ILE A 85 4.99 9.72 -2.06
N VAL A 86 6.22 9.22 -2.03
CA VAL A 86 7.42 10.03 -1.73
C VAL A 86 7.66 11.05 -2.84
N GLU A 87 7.49 10.66 -4.10
CA GLU A 87 7.60 11.58 -5.24
C GLU A 87 6.54 12.68 -5.20
N LEU A 88 5.27 12.34 -4.92
CA LEU A 88 4.20 13.34 -4.82
C LEU A 88 4.48 14.31 -3.66
N ALA A 89 4.94 13.80 -2.51
CA ALA A 89 5.32 14.65 -1.38
C ALA A 89 6.45 15.64 -1.74
N SER A 90 7.45 15.19 -2.49
CA SER A 90 8.52 16.05 -2.98
C SER A 90 8.00 17.14 -3.93
N GLN A 91 7.05 16.81 -4.81
CA GLN A 91 6.40 17.77 -5.70
C GLN A 91 5.61 18.85 -4.92
N GLU A 92 5.05 18.49 -3.76
CA GLU A 92 4.38 19.43 -2.84
C GLU A 92 5.35 20.14 -1.88
N GLY A 93 6.66 20.02 -2.12
CA GLY A 93 7.70 20.75 -1.37
C GLY A 93 8.10 20.09 -0.05
N VAL A 94 7.70 18.84 0.20
CA VAL A 94 8.10 18.06 1.38
C VAL A 94 9.13 17.02 0.98
N ASP A 95 10.41 17.34 1.22
CA ASP A 95 11.51 16.40 1.05
C ASP A 95 11.82 15.69 2.38
N VAL A 96 11.71 14.36 2.37
CA VAL A 96 12.06 13.49 3.50
C VAL A 96 13.44 12.83 3.32
N GLY A 97 14.17 13.16 2.24
CA GLY A 97 15.47 12.57 1.88
C GLY A 97 15.36 11.19 1.25
N ALA A 98 16.51 10.59 0.90
CA ALA A 98 16.56 9.27 0.27
C ALA A 98 16.26 8.12 1.27
N PRO A 99 15.76 6.96 0.79
CA PRO A 99 15.68 5.74 1.58
C PRO A 99 17.09 5.34 2.05
N ALA A 100 17.26 5.11 3.35
CA ALA A 100 18.56 4.71 3.88
C ALA A 100 18.89 3.28 3.40
N GLY A 101 19.79 3.18 2.41
CA GLY A 101 20.47 1.93 2.09
C GLY A 101 21.67 1.77 3.02
N GLY A 102 21.52 1.05 4.14
CA GLY A 102 22.65 0.78 5.02
C GLY A 102 22.30 -0.01 6.26
N ALA A 103 23.09 -1.03 6.56
CA ALA A 103 22.95 -1.97 7.68
C ALA A 103 23.31 -1.37 9.06
N ASP A 104 23.40 -0.04 9.18
CA ASP A 104 23.75 0.65 10.42
C ASP A 104 22.61 1.56 10.87
N GLY A 105 22.17 1.34 12.11
CA GLY A 105 20.95 1.88 12.74
C GLY A 105 20.58 3.31 12.33
N ASP A 106 19.43 3.41 11.66
CA ASP A 106 18.91 4.63 11.07
C ASP A 106 18.40 5.59 12.16
N ALA A 107 18.89 6.84 12.16
CA ALA A 107 18.46 7.90 13.09
C ALA A 107 17.01 8.36 12.86
N ARG A 108 16.29 7.71 11.94
CA ARG A 108 14.93 8.05 11.49
C ARG A 108 13.85 7.15 12.07
N GLY A 109 14.22 6.05 12.74
CA GLY A 109 13.26 5.16 13.38
C GLY A 109 13.25 3.73 12.80
N VAL A 110 12.35 2.91 13.32
CA VAL A 110 12.20 1.49 12.94
C VAL A 110 11.10 1.36 11.90
N ILE A 111 11.46 0.82 10.73
CA ILE A 111 10.51 0.56 9.64
C ILE A 111 9.55 -0.56 10.03
N VAL A 112 8.26 -0.32 9.80
CA VAL A 112 7.22 -1.34 9.94
C VAL A 112 6.79 -1.78 8.54
N PRO A 113 7.25 -2.94 8.05
CA PRO A 113 6.95 -3.39 6.70
C PRO A 113 5.46 -3.70 6.55
N PHE A 114 4.96 -3.59 5.32
CA PHE A 114 3.59 -3.99 5.01
C PHE A 114 3.42 -5.50 5.20
N THR A 115 2.32 -5.90 5.84
CA THR A 115 1.89 -7.30 5.86
C THR A 115 0.42 -7.41 5.47
N ALA A 116 0.05 -8.51 4.80
CA ALA A 116 -1.34 -8.76 4.43
C ALA A 116 -2.25 -8.94 5.66
N GLN A 117 -1.68 -9.41 6.77
CA GLN A 117 -2.39 -9.62 8.03
C GLN A 117 -2.78 -8.29 8.69
N THR A 118 -1.82 -7.37 8.82
CA THR A 118 -2.05 -6.06 9.42
C THR A 118 -2.68 -5.07 8.43
N ARG A 119 -2.54 -5.30 7.12
CA ARG A 119 -2.99 -4.39 6.04
C ARG A 119 -2.50 -2.95 6.21
N MET A 120 -1.32 -2.80 6.82
CA MET A 120 -0.68 -1.51 7.07
C MET A 120 0.84 -1.65 7.07
N SER A 121 1.52 -0.54 6.83
CA SER A 121 2.96 -0.34 7.04
C SER A 121 3.19 0.99 7.77
N GLY A 122 4.43 1.31 8.10
CA GLY A 122 4.71 2.52 8.84
C GLY A 122 6.16 2.72 9.27
N LEU A 123 6.31 3.63 10.23
CA LEU A 123 7.58 4.02 10.82
C LEU A 123 7.38 4.32 12.31
N ASP A 124 8.19 3.70 13.17
CA ASP A 124 8.27 4.02 14.59
C ASP A 124 9.45 4.97 14.81
N LEU A 125 9.16 6.23 15.17
CA LEU A 125 10.15 7.29 15.26
C LEU A 125 10.96 7.19 16.57
N PRO A 126 12.21 7.70 16.61
CA PRO A 126 13.06 7.63 17.79
C PRO A 126 12.50 8.38 19.01
N ASP A 127 11.63 9.37 18.78
CA ASP A 127 10.93 10.10 19.84
C ASP A 127 9.76 9.32 20.46
N GLY A 128 9.50 8.10 19.97
CA GLY A 128 8.42 7.22 20.43
C GLY A 128 7.09 7.43 19.73
N SER A 129 6.98 8.43 18.84
CA SER A 129 5.80 8.57 17.98
C SER A 129 5.78 7.49 16.90
N ARG A 130 4.58 7.11 16.44
CA ARG A 130 4.40 6.01 15.48
C ARG A 130 3.50 6.44 14.35
N ILE A 131 3.94 6.22 13.12
CA ILE A 131 3.20 6.56 11.91
C ILE A 131 2.74 5.27 11.25
N ARG A 132 1.47 5.20 10.84
CA ARG A 132 0.94 4.07 10.06
C ARG A 132 0.21 4.58 8.82
N LYS A 133 0.37 3.86 7.72
CA LYS A 133 -0.45 3.99 6.51
C LYS A 133 -1.05 2.64 6.12
N GLY A 134 -2.29 2.62 5.63
CA GLY A 134 -2.90 1.37 5.20
C GLY A 134 -4.40 1.44 4.95
N ALA A 135 -5.04 0.28 5.01
CA ALA A 135 -6.50 0.19 4.90
C ALA A 135 -7.17 0.95 6.04
N GLY A 136 -8.20 1.76 5.74
CA GLY A 136 -8.87 2.59 6.75
C GLY A 136 -9.31 1.81 7.98
N SER A 137 -10.00 0.68 7.78
CA SER A 137 -10.43 -0.20 8.87
C SER A 137 -9.29 -0.71 9.75
N ALA A 138 -8.11 -0.94 9.17
CA ALA A 138 -6.96 -1.48 9.89
C ALA A 138 -6.28 -0.37 10.71
N VAL A 139 -6.12 0.82 10.11
CA VAL A 139 -5.53 1.98 10.79
C VAL A 139 -6.42 2.44 11.94
N THR A 140 -7.74 2.49 11.76
CA THR A 140 -8.67 2.85 12.84
C THR A 140 -8.70 1.82 13.96
N ALA A 141 -8.63 0.53 13.63
CA ALA A 141 -8.54 -0.53 14.64
C ALA A 141 -7.24 -0.42 15.44
N TRP A 142 -6.11 -0.18 14.78
CA TRP A 142 -4.82 0.04 15.45
C TRP A 142 -4.86 1.21 16.44
N LEU A 143 -5.48 2.34 16.06
CA LEU A 143 -5.64 3.47 16.99
C LEU A 143 -6.47 3.06 18.22
N ALA A 144 -7.58 2.35 18.02
CA ALA A 144 -8.47 1.92 19.09
C ALA A 144 -7.83 0.89 20.03
N ASP A 145 -7.10 -0.09 19.48
CA ASP A 145 -6.41 -1.14 20.25
C ASP A 145 -5.31 -0.57 21.16
N GLU A 146 -4.70 0.55 20.75
CA GLU A 146 -3.71 1.30 21.51
C GLU A 146 -4.35 2.28 22.53
N GLY A 147 -5.68 2.28 22.65
CA GLY A 147 -6.43 3.10 23.59
C GLY A 147 -6.72 4.53 23.12
N SER A 148 -6.49 4.83 21.84
CA SER A 148 -6.82 6.13 21.25
C SER A 148 -8.21 6.11 20.63
N SER A 149 -9.14 6.89 21.18
CA SER A 149 -10.46 7.09 20.58
C SER A 149 -10.39 8.11 19.45
N VAL A 150 -10.85 7.71 18.26
CA VAL A 150 -11.10 8.65 17.15
C VAL A 150 -12.50 9.24 17.34
N GLU A 151 -12.61 10.56 17.37
CA GLU A 151 -13.88 11.27 17.52
C GLU A 151 -14.86 10.89 16.40
N ALA A 152 -16.15 10.77 16.72
CA ALA A 152 -17.17 10.34 15.77
C ALA A 152 -17.25 11.24 14.53
N ALA A 153 -17.03 12.55 14.70
CA ALA A 153 -16.98 13.50 13.60
C ALA A 153 -15.81 13.22 12.64
N GLN A 154 -14.63 12.92 13.19
CA GLN A 154 -13.44 12.58 12.40
C GLN A 154 -13.59 11.23 11.69
N LEU A 155 -14.25 10.26 12.33
CA LEU A 155 -14.57 8.98 11.69
C LEU A 155 -15.52 9.16 10.50
N GLY A 156 -16.58 9.96 10.66
CA GLY A 156 -17.51 10.27 9.57
C GLY A 156 -16.84 11.00 8.40
N GLU A 157 -15.92 11.94 8.69
CA GLU A 157 -15.11 12.60 7.67
C GLU A 157 -14.21 11.60 6.90
N LEU A 158 -13.55 10.69 7.63
CA LEU A 158 -12.69 9.67 7.06
C LEU A 158 -13.48 8.72 6.15
N GLU A 159 -14.63 8.23 6.62
CA GLU A 159 -15.53 7.38 5.84
C GLU A 159 -15.97 8.08 4.55
N GLU A 160 -16.32 9.35 4.63
CA GLU A 160 -16.71 10.14 3.46
C GLU A 160 -15.55 10.28 2.46
N ALA A 161 -14.35 10.62 2.92
CA ALA A 161 -13.17 10.75 2.07
C ALA A 161 -12.79 9.42 1.38
N THR A 162 -12.75 8.33 2.14
CA THR A 162 -12.41 7.00 1.62
C THR A 162 -13.47 6.48 0.65
N ARG A 163 -14.75 6.72 0.93
CA ARG A 163 -15.88 6.40 0.05
C ARG A 163 -15.77 7.14 -1.27
N ARG A 164 -15.51 8.46 -1.24
CA ARG A 164 -15.36 9.29 -2.45
C ARG A 164 -14.23 8.80 -3.36
N ILE A 165 -13.06 8.52 -2.78
CA ILE A 165 -11.90 7.98 -3.51
C ILE A 165 -12.23 6.61 -4.12
N SER A 166 -12.89 5.74 -3.37
CA SER A 166 -13.26 4.41 -3.85
C SER A 166 -14.27 4.48 -5.01
N GLN A 167 -15.23 5.41 -4.93
CA GLN A 167 -16.24 5.65 -5.97
C GLN A 167 -15.65 6.24 -7.25
N SER A 168 -14.54 6.99 -7.17
CA SER A 168 -13.80 7.44 -8.35
C SER A 168 -12.87 6.36 -8.94
N GLY A 169 -12.93 5.12 -8.44
CA GLY A 169 -12.08 4.01 -8.88
C GLY A 169 -10.66 4.03 -8.29
N GLY A 170 -10.40 4.93 -7.35
CA GLY A 170 -9.14 5.04 -6.62
C GLY A 170 -9.04 4.05 -5.46
N THR A 171 -7.87 4.01 -4.84
CA THR A 171 -7.61 3.27 -3.59
C THR A 171 -7.21 4.25 -2.50
N PRO A 172 -7.99 4.35 -1.42
CA PRO A 172 -7.63 5.20 -0.30
C PRO A 172 -6.62 4.48 0.61
N LEU A 173 -5.51 5.13 0.90
CA LEU A 173 -4.61 4.73 2.00
C LEU A 173 -4.70 5.75 3.13
N VAL A 174 -5.26 5.33 4.26
CA VAL A 174 -5.40 6.18 5.44
C VAL A 174 -4.04 6.31 6.12
N VAL A 175 -3.70 7.53 6.54
CA VAL A 175 -2.47 7.86 7.27
C VAL A 175 -2.86 8.36 8.65
N ALA A 176 -2.25 7.78 9.68
CA ALA A 176 -2.43 8.17 11.06
C ALA A 176 -1.10 8.25 11.79
N MET A 177 -1.11 9.01 12.88
CA MET A 177 0.02 9.17 13.78
C MET A 177 -0.43 8.93 15.21
N MET A 178 0.43 8.28 15.98
CA MET A 178 0.34 8.19 17.42
C MET A 178 1.48 9.00 18.02
N ASP A 179 1.14 9.90 18.93
CA ASP A 179 2.12 10.72 19.63
C ASP A 179 2.87 9.88 20.67
N THR A 180 4.00 10.40 21.12
CA THR A 180 4.77 9.79 22.21
C THR A 180 3.89 9.66 23.46
N PRO A 181 3.83 8.49 24.12
CA PRO A 181 3.06 8.34 25.35
C PRO A 181 3.55 9.31 26.44
N VAL A 182 2.63 10.08 27.04
CA VAL A 182 2.94 11.00 28.14
C VAL A 182 2.20 10.54 29.39
N ALA A 183 2.93 10.20 30.45
CA ALA A 183 2.36 9.71 31.72
C ALA A 183 1.38 8.53 31.56
N GLY A 184 1.60 7.66 30.57
CA GLY A 184 0.75 6.51 30.27
C GLY A 184 -0.49 6.82 29.43
N ALA A 185 -0.75 8.09 29.10
CA ALA A 185 -1.78 8.47 28.14
C ALA A 185 -1.24 8.34 26.71
N VAL A 186 -2.04 7.69 25.86
CA VAL A 186 -1.78 7.54 24.42
C VAL A 186 -2.74 8.47 23.68
N SER A 187 -2.22 9.21 22.70
CA SER A 187 -3.02 10.03 21.81
C SER A 187 -2.63 9.75 20.38
N GLY A 188 -3.61 9.43 19.55
CA GLY A 188 -3.43 9.21 18.13
C GLY A 188 -4.52 9.88 17.33
N ARG A 189 -4.19 10.25 16.10
CA ARG A 189 -5.09 10.97 15.20
C ARG A 189 -4.92 10.50 13.77
N VAL A 190 -6.02 10.49 13.03
CA VAL A 190 -6.00 10.33 11.58
C VAL A 190 -5.60 11.66 10.94
N LEU A 191 -4.57 11.62 10.10
CA LEU A 191 -4.06 12.81 9.41
C LEU A 191 -4.79 13.04 8.08
N GLY A 192 -5.15 11.95 7.40
CA GLY A 192 -5.86 12.01 6.13
C GLY A 192 -5.70 10.75 5.30
N VAL A 193 -5.92 10.90 4.00
CA VAL A 193 -5.97 9.80 3.05
C VAL A 193 -5.11 10.12 1.84
N VAL A 194 -4.24 9.20 1.44
CA VAL A 194 -3.57 9.24 0.13
C VAL A 194 -4.50 8.60 -0.91
N HIS A 195 -4.79 9.34 -1.97
CA HIS A 195 -5.56 8.84 -3.11
C HIS A 195 -4.61 8.21 -4.14
N LEU A 196 -4.63 6.88 -4.23
CA LEU A 196 -3.96 6.16 -5.30
C LEU A 196 -4.90 5.95 -6.49
N LYS A 197 -4.49 6.33 -7.70
CA LYS A 197 -5.26 6.09 -8.93
C LYS A 197 -4.40 5.44 -10.00
N THR A 198 -5.03 4.69 -10.89
CA THR A 198 -4.34 4.17 -12.08
C THR A 198 -4.02 5.35 -12.99
N SER A 199 -2.74 5.53 -13.32
CA SER A 199 -2.28 6.52 -14.33
C SER A 199 -2.72 6.14 -15.74
#